data_AF-D4L9X3-F1
#
_entry.id   AF-D4L9X3-F1
#
_cell.length_a   1.000
_cell.length_b   1.000
_cell.length_c   1.000
_cell.angle_alpha   90.00
_cell.angle_beta   90.00
_cell.angle_gamma   90.00
#
_symmetry.space_group_name_H-M   'P 1'
#
loop_
_entity.id
_entity.type
_entity.pdbx_description
1 polymer ?
#
loop_
_entity_poly.entity_id
_entity_poly.type
_entity_poly.pdbx_seq_one_letter_code
_entity_poly.pdbx_strand_id
1 'polypeptide(L)'
;MEIVMNNELKLAQVWCSHADQRDKAKQQKLKEFIADCRKKKIFVCVYESGDGSLLKNTKELLAHNLNNPTPRTKTSKSHDAR
;
A
#
# COMPACT_ATOMS: atom_id res chain seq x y z
N MET A 1 10.86 5.01 -7.55
CA MET A 1 9.85 4.21 -8.26
C MET A 1 10.46 2.86 -8.54
N GLU A 2 9.78 1.80 -8.14
CA GLU A 2 10.21 0.41 -8.31
C GLU A 2 9.17 -0.34 -9.14
N ILE A 3 9.62 -1.26 -10.00
CA ILE A 3 8.76 -2.06 -10.86
C ILE A 3 9.13 -3.52 -10.65
N VAL A 4 8.15 -4.33 -10.24
CA VAL A 4 8.29 -5.76 -10.02
C VAL A 4 7.40 -6.50 -11.01
N MET A 5 7.98 -7.45 -11.74
CA MET A 5 7.28 -8.24 -12.75
C MET A 5 7.05 -9.66 -12.27
N ASN A 6 5.80 -10.10 -12.28
CA ASN A 6 5.44 -11.50 -12.16
C ASN A 6 4.94 -12.01 -13.53
N ASN A 7 5.83 -12.71 -14.24
CA ASN A 7 5.56 -13.21 -15.59
C ASN A 7 4.52 -14.33 -15.62
N GLU A 8 4.47 -15.17 -14.57
CA GLU A 8 3.51 -16.29 -14.46
C GLU A 8 2.08 -15.76 -14.35
N LEU A 9 1.88 -14.73 -13.52
CA LEU A 9 0.58 -14.10 -13.29
C LEU A 9 0.27 -12.99 -14.31
N LYS A 10 1.18 -12.71 -15.26
CA LYS A 10 1.12 -11.54 -16.14
C LYS A 10 0.78 -10.25 -15.37
N LEU A 11 1.48 -10.03 -14.26
CA LEU A 11 1.22 -8.93 -13.33
C LEU A 11 2.46 -8.04 -13.18
N ALA A 12 2.25 -6.75 -13.32
CA ALA A 12 3.21 -5.70 -13.02
C ALA A 12 2.80 -4.97 -11.76
N GLN A 13 3.68 -4.93 -10.77
CA GLN A 13 3.50 -4.11 -9.57
C GLN A 13 4.45 -2.93 -9.65
N VAL A 14 3.91 -1.72 -9.57
CA VAL A 14 4.68 -0.48 -9.58
C VAL A 14 4.52 0.18 -8.22
N TRP A 15 5.62 0.42 -7.52
CA TRP A 15 5.65 1.14 -6.26
C TRP A 15 6.15 2.56 -6.50
N CYS A 16 5.26 3.53 -6.28
CA CYS A 16 5.50 4.95 -6.50
C CYS A 16 5.48 5.70 -5.17
N SER A 17 6.65 6.20 -4.77
CA SER A 17 6.70 7.14 -3.65
C SER A 17 6.05 8.48 -4.04
N HIS A 18 5.69 9.28 -3.04
CA HIS A 18 5.08 10.58 -3.26
C HIS A 18 6.04 11.57 -3.97
N ALA A 19 7.35 11.40 -3.80
CA ALA A 19 8.35 12.15 -4.59
C ALA A 19 8.36 11.69 -6.06
N ASP A 20 8.19 10.39 -6.32
CA ASP A 20 8.13 9.85 -7.69
C ASP A 20 6.86 10.29 -8.42
N GLN A 21 5.75 10.49 -7.70
CA GLN A 21 4.50 11.03 -8.26
C GLN A 21 4.68 12.46 -8.81
N ARG A 22 5.52 13.26 -8.16
CA ARG A 22 5.80 14.66 -8.56
C ARG A 22 6.89 14.78 -9.62
N ASP A 23 7.66 13.72 -9.85
CA ASP A 23 8.71 13.68 -10.86
C ASP A 23 8.13 13.40 -12.25
N LYS A 24 8.08 14.44 -13.08
CA LYS A 24 7.52 14.37 -14.45
C LYS A 24 8.22 13.33 -15.32
N ALA A 25 9.53 13.13 -15.17
CA ALA A 25 10.28 12.18 -15.98
C ALA A 25 9.91 10.73 -15.60
N LYS A 26 9.77 10.46 -14.30
CA LYS A 26 9.31 9.14 -13.82
C LYS A 26 7.87 8.85 -14.21
N GLN A 27 6.99 9.86 -14.13
CA GLN A 27 5.60 9.72 -14.57
C GLN A 27 5.49 9.44 -16.07
N GLN A 28 6.33 10.09 -16.88
CA GLN A 28 6.38 9.83 -18.32
C GLN A 28 6.85 8.39 -18.61
N LYS A 29 7.93 7.95 -17.95
CA LYS A 29 8.42 6.57 -18.05
C LYS A 29 7.38 5.53 -17.61
N LEU A 30 6.60 5.83 -16.57
CA LEU A 30 5.50 4.97 -16.10
C LEU A 30 4.39 4.84 -17.16
N LYS A 31 4.00 5.94 -17.81
CA LYS A 31 2.99 5.91 -18.89
C LYS A 31 3.45 5.03 -20.06
N GLU A 32 4.70 5.15 -20.46
CA GLU A 32 5.30 4.33 -21.51
C GLU A 32 5.30 2.84 -21.13
N PHE A 33 5.72 2.54 -19.89
CA PHE A 33 5.69 1.18 -19.36
C PHE A 33 4.27 0.58 -19.33
N ILE A 34 3.27 1.34 -18.89
CA ILE A 34 1.86 0.90 -18.88
C ILE A 34 1.37 0.62 -20.31
N ALA A 35 1.72 1.48 -21.27
CA ALA A 35 1.36 1.28 -22.67
C ALA A 35 1.96 -0.02 -23.24
N ASP A 36 3.20 -0.34 -22.90
CA ASP A 36 3.85 -1.58 -23.34
C ASP A 36 3.27 -2.82 -22.64
N CYS A 37 2.94 -2.73 -21.35
CA CYS A 37 2.24 -3.80 -20.64
C CYS A 37 0.87 -4.09 -21.27
N ARG A 38 0.13 -3.04 -21.66
CA ARG A 38 -1.18 -3.16 -22.33
C ARG A 38 -1.08 -3.92 -23.64
N LYS A 39 -0.06 -3.65 -24.48
CA LYS A 39 0.20 -4.40 -25.72
C LYS A 39 0.44 -5.89 -25.45
N LYS A 40 1.14 -6.21 -24.35
CA LYS A 40 1.50 -7.57 -23.93
C LYS A 40 0.40 -8.27 -23.12
N LYS A 41 -0.76 -7.62 -22.90
CA LYS A 41 -1.85 -8.10 -22.04
C LYS A 41 -1.38 -8.43 -20.62
N ILE A 42 -0.48 -7.62 -20.07
CA ILE A 42 -0.01 -7.67 -18.69
C ILE A 42 -0.88 -6.73 -17.85
N PHE A 43 -1.40 -7.22 -16.73
CA PHE A 43 -2.14 -6.40 -15.77
C PHE A 43 -1.17 -5.55 -14.94
N VAL A 44 -1.49 -4.28 -14.71
CA VAL A 44 -0.62 -3.35 -13.98
C VAL A 44 -1.34 -2.84 -12.74
N CYS A 45 -0.72 -3.05 -11.58
CA CYS A 45 -1.07 -2.44 -10.30
C CYS A 45 -0.07 -1.33 -9.98
N VAL A 46 -0.56 -0.12 -9.76
CA VAL A 46 0.26 1.00 -9.29
C VAL A 46 -0.12 1.30 -7.85
N TYR A 47 0.84 1.16 -6.95
CA TYR A 47 0.73 1.48 -5.53
C TYR A 47 1.38 2.84 -5.28
N GLU A 48 0.57 3.80 -4.86
CA GLU A 48 0.99 5.17 -4.63
C GLU A 48 1.05 5.44 -3.12
N SER A 49 2.21 5.86 -2.62
CA SER A 49 2.30 6.29 -1.22
C SER A 49 1.60 7.64 -1.05
N GLY A 50 0.85 7.79 0.04
CA GLY A 50 0.28 9.08 0.44
C GLY A 50 1.34 10.10 0.90
N ASP A 51 0.87 11.30 1.25
CA ASP A 51 1.67 12.44 1.72
C ASP A 51 1.74 12.55 3.25
N GLY A 52 0.98 11.74 3.97
CA GLY A 52 0.92 11.72 5.43
C GLY A 52 2.25 11.32 6.08
N SER A 53 2.66 12.06 7.11
CA SER A 53 3.81 11.70 7.93
C SER A 53 3.49 10.49 8.78
N LEU A 54 4.20 9.38 8.54
CA LEU A 54 4.05 8.16 9.33
C LEU A 54 4.22 8.44 10.82
N LEU A 55 5.27 9.18 11.20
CA LEU A 55 5.54 9.50 12.61
C LEU A 55 4.41 10.31 13.24
N LYS A 56 3.93 11.36 12.55
CA LYS A 56 2.86 12.22 13.08
C LYS A 56 1.56 11.43 13.23
N ASN A 57 1.15 10.75 12.17
CA ASN A 57 -0.09 9.99 12.14
C ASN A 57 -0.09 8.87 13.18
N THR A 58 1.04 8.15 13.35
CA THR A 58 1.17 7.13 14.39
C THR A 58 1.10 7.74 15.79
N LYS A 59 1.77 8.86 16.06
CA LYS A 59 1.70 9.53 17.37
C LYS A 59 0.27 9.95 17.71
N GLU A 60 -0.44 10.56 16.77
CA GLU A 60 -1.83 10.99 16.94
C GLU A 60 -2.75 9.79 17.21
N LEU A 61 -2.59 8.70 16.47
CA LEU A 61 -3.35 7.46 16.67
C LEU A 61 -3.09 6.84 18.05
N LEU A 62 -1.83 6.77 18.47
CA LEU A 62 -1.46 6.21 19.78
C LEU A 62 -2.00 7.06 20.93
N ALA A 63 -1.90 8.39 20.83
CA ALA A 63 -2.49 9.30 21.80
C ALA A 63 -4.01 9.16 21.88
N HIS A 64 -4.68 9.06 20.73
CA HIS A 64 -6.12 8.80 20.66
C HIS A 64 -6.48 7.49 21.37
N ASN A 65 -5.77 6.39 21.09
CA ASN A 65 -6.06 5.09 21.68
C ASN A 65 -5.79 5.05 23.19
N LEU A 66 -4.80 5.80 23.66
CA LEU A 66 -4.53 5.96 25.09
C LEU A 66 -5.68 6.69 25.80
N ASN A 67 -6.22 7.74 25.18
CA ASN A 67 -7.29 8.56 25.74
C ASN A 67 -8.68 7.93 25.60
N ASN A 68 -8.87 7.07 24.59
CA ASN A 68 -10.12 6.37 24.29
C ASN A 68 -9.92 4.85 24.37
N PRO A 69 -9.62 4.29 25.56
CA PRO A 69 -9.41 2.87 25.69
C PRO A 69 -10.68 2.14 25.28
N THR A 70 -10.57 1.30 24.25
CA THR A 70 -11.67 0.42 23.86
C THR A 70 -11.98 -0.49 25.06
N PRO A 71 -13.26 -0.67 25.44
CA PRO A 71 -13.60 -1.64 26.47
C PRO A 71 -13.06 -2.98 26.02
N ARG A 72 -12.20 -3.61 26.83
CA ARG A 72 -11.67 -4.94 26.50
C ARG A 72 -12.85 -5.85 26.25
N THR A 73 -13.01 -6.34 25.03
CA THR A 73 -13.96 -7.41 24.74
C THR A 73 -13.52 -8.57 25.62
N LYS A 74 -14.35 -8.95 26.61
CA LYS A 74 -14.11 -10.15 27.39
C LYS A 74 -14.14 -11.30 26.38
N THR A 75 -12.98 -11.80 25.99
CA THR A 75 -12.88 -13.09 25.30
C THR A 75 -13.49 -14.12 26.24
N SER A 76 -14.71 -14.55 25.92
CA SER A 76 -15.38 -15.64 26.60
C SER A 76 -14.44 -16.83 26.60
N LYS A 77 -13.99 -17.25 27.79
CA LYS A 77 -13.25 -18.50 27.96
C LYS A 77 -14.19 -19.63 27.53
N SER A 78 -13.92 -20.21 26.36
CA SER A 78 -14.46 -21.49 25.94
C SER A 78 -13.27 -22.43 25.80
N HIS A 79 -12.88 -23.05 26.90
CA HIS A 79 -12.11 -24.29 26.86
C HIS A 79 -12.52 -25.15 28.04
N ASP A 80 -13.60 -25.90 27.85
CA ASP A 80 -13.85 -27.17 28.53
C ASP A 80 -14.79 -27.96 27.63
N ALA A 81 -14.21 -28.65 26.66
CA ALA A 81 -14.82 -29.83 26.05
C ALA A 81 -14.12 -31.03 26.69
N ARG A 82 -14.89 -31.76 27.50
CA ARG A 82 -14.55 -33.09 28.00
C ARG A 82 -14.58 -34.12 26.87
#